data_AF-A0A3N1PF19-F1
#
_entry.id   AF-A0A3N1PF19-F1
#
_cell.length_a   1.000
_cell.length_b   1.000
_cell.length_c   1.000
_cell.angle_alpha   90.00
_cell.angle_beta   90.00
_cell.angle_gamma   90.00
#
_symmetry.space_group_name_H-M   'P 1'
#
loop_
_entity.id
_entity.type
_entity.pdbx_description
1 polymer ?
#
loop_
_entity_poly.entity_id
_entity_poly.type
_entity_poly.pdbx_seq_one_letter_code
_entity_poly.pdbx_strand_id
1 'polypeptide(L)'
;MPSDSLKNRLLAALPAPEFACLAPYLEEVNLSLGAVLYESGSELRHLYFPSDSIVSLLYVTLDGASTEMSVVGNEGVLGWHFL
;
A
#
# COMPACT_ATOMS: atom_id res chain seq x y z
N MET A 1 -25.15 2.30 -1.86
CA MET A 1 -24.46 1.09 -1.38
C MET A 1 -23.02 1.22 -1.83
N PRO A 2 -21.99 1.08 -0.97
CA PRO A 2 -20.60 1.09 -1.43
C PRO A 2 -20.33 -0.26 -2.09
N SER A 3 -20.88 -0.48 -3.28
CA SER A 3 -20.92 -1.78 -3.95
C SER A 3 -20.41 -1.77 -5.38
N ASP A 4 -19.76 -0.71 -5.85
CA ASP A 4 -19.03 -0.73 -7.12
C ASP A 4 -17.52 -0.81 -6.85
N SER A 5 -17.09 -2.07 -6.70
CA SER A 5 -15.71 -2.60 -6.73
C SER A 5 -14.63 -1.74 -6.06
N LEU A 6 -14.51 -1.84 -4.74
CA LEU A 6 -13.21 -1.59 -4.12
C LEU A 6 -12.21 -2.58 -4.73
N LYS A 7 -11.34 -2.05 -5.60
CA LYS A 7 -10.39 -2.87 -6.36
C LYS A 7 -9.35 -3.50 -5.44
N ASN A 8 -9.06 -2.85 -4.30
CA ASN A 8 -8.26 -3.42 -3.22
C ASN A 8 -9.15 -4.32 -2.33
N ARG A 9 -8.79 -5.60 -2.26
CA ARG A 9 -9.51 -6.66 -1.54
C ARG A 9 -9.48 -6.48 -0.02
N LEU A 10 -8.42 -5.85 0.52
CA LEU A 10 -8.34 -5.57 1.95
C LEU A 10 -9.37 -4.50 2.34
N LEU A 11 -9.44 -3.39 1.59
CA LEU A 11 -10.48 -2.37 1.79
C LEU A 11 -11.89 -2.95 1.58
N ALA A 12 -12.05 -3.81 0.56
CA ALA A 12 -13.33 -4.46 0.27
C ALA A 12 -13.79 -5.43 1.36
N ALA A 13 -12.87 -5.97 2.17
CA ALA A 13 -13.17 -6.91 3.24
C ALA A 13 -13.50 -6.23 4.58
N LEU A 14 -13.30 -4.92 4.69
CA LEU A 14 -13.61 -4.19 5.91
C LEU A 14 -15.12 -4.16 6.17
N PRO A 15 -15.57 -4.34 7.42
CA PRO A 15 -16.96 -4.11 7.74
C PRO A 15 -17.32 -2.64 7.51
N ALA A 16 -18.62 -2.39 7.27
CA ALA A 16 -19.12 -1.08 6.88
C ALA A 16 -18.73 0.09 7.81
N PRO A 17 -18.77 -0.04 9.16
CA PRO A 17 -18.39 1.08 10.02
C PRO A 17 -16.88 1.40 9.98
N GLU A 18 -16.02 0.40 9.83
CA GLU A 18 -14.57 0.59 9.71
C GLU A 18 -14.21 1.24 8.38
N PHE A 19 -14.82 0.78 7.28
CA PHE A 19 -14.65 1.43 5.99
C PHE A 19 -15.15 2.88 6.01
N ALA A 20 -16.31 3.14 6.61
CA ALA A 20 -16.87 4.49 6.73
C ALA A 20 -15.97 5.43 7.55
N CYS A 21 -15.21 4.90 8.51
CA CYS A 21 -14.22 5.67 9.27
C CYS A 21 -13.01 6.07 8.41
N LEU A 22 -12.55 5.17 7.53
CA LEU A 22 -11.40 5.40 6.65
C LEU A 22 -11.74 6.22 5.40
N ALA A 23 -12.94 6.04 4.86
CA ALA A 23 -13.37 6.62 3.58
C ALA A 23 -13.10 8.14 3.43
N PRO A 24 -13.29 9.00 4.45
CA PRO A 24 -12.99 10.43 4.34
C PRO A 24 -11.51 10.76 4.14
N TYR A 25 -10.61 9.83 4.46
CA TYR A 25 -9.16 9.99 4.36
C TYR A 25 -8.56 9.26 3.15
N LEU A 26 -9.38 8.51 2.40
CA LEU A 26 -8.92 7.82 1.20
C LEU A 26 -8.85 8.80 0.03
N GLU A 27 -7.69 8.86 -0.60
CA GLU A 27 -7.43 9.62 -1.81
C GLU A 27 -6.99 8.66 -2.93
N GLU A 28 -7.60 8.78 -4.10
CA GLU A 28 -7.18 8.02 -5.28
C GLU A 28 -5.94 8.68 -5.89
N VAL A 29 -4.85 7.92 -5.97
CA VAL A 29 -3.58 8.39 -6.53
C VAL A 29 -3.18 7.51 -7.71
N ASN A 30 -2.69 8.16 -8.79
CA ASN A 30 -2.15 7.45 -9.94
C ASN A 30 -0.64 7.19 -9.74
N LEU A 31 -0.25 5.92 -9.81
CA LEU A 31 1.14 5.52 -9.75
C LEU A 31 1.68 5.28 -11.16
N SER A 32 2.80 5.95 -11.48
CA SER A 32 3.53 5.67 -12.71
C SER A 32 4.40 4.43 -12.53
N LEU A 33 4.62 3.67 -13.60
CA LEU A 33 5.55 2.55 -13.57
C LEU A 33 6.95 3.04 -13.17
N GLY A 34 7.54 2.41 -12.15
CA GLY A 34 8.84 2.81 -11.59
C GLY A 34 8.79 4.01 -10.65
N ALA A 35 7.60 4.50 -10.28
CA ALA A 35 7.48 5.52 -9.24
C ALA A 35 7.98 4.98 -7.88
N VAL A 36 8.79 5.78 -7.19
CA VAL A 36 9.27 5.47 -5.83
C VAL A 36 8.27 6.06 -4.84
N LEU A 37 7.60 5.20 -4.06
CA LEU A 37 6.62 5.64 -3.04
C LEU A 37 7.29 6.23 -1.80
N TYR A 38 8.43 5.66 -1.39
CA TYR A 38 9.25 6.17 -0.31
C TYR A 38 10.68 5.62 -0.44
N GLU A 39 11.65 6.40 0.03
CA GLU A 39 13.04 5.96 0.13
C GLU A 39 13.35 5.46 1.55
N SER A 40 14.33 4.57 1.69
CA SER A 40 14.80 4.11 3.00
C SER A 40 15.22 5.30 3.87
N GLY A 41 14.70 5.37 5.10
CA GLY A 41 14.92 6.48 6.03
C GLY A 41 13.93 7.64 5.91
N SER A 42 13.00 7.60 4.95
CA SER A 42 11.87 8.54 4.86
C SER A 42 10.77 8.17 5.84
N GLU A 43 10.11 9.16 6.41
CA GLU A 43 8.93 8.96 7.25
C GLU A 43 7.77 8.43 6.39
N LEU A 44 7.26 7.23 6.71
CA LEU A 44 6.05 6.69 6.10
C LEU A 44 4.84 7.49 6.60
N ARG A 45 4.31 8.38 5.77
CA ARG A 45 3.19 9.26 6.12
C ARG A 45 1.83 8.76 5.63
N HIS A 46 1.82 7.83 4.70
CA HIS A 46 0.61 7.37 4.03
C HIS A 46 0.58 5.85 3.93
N LEU A 47 -0.62 5.29 4.09
CA LEU A 47 -0.91 3.92 3.71
C LEU A 47 -1.38 3.87 2.26
N TYR A 48 -0.83 2.96 1.48
CA TYR A 48 -1.25 2.77 0.08
C TYR A 48 -1.98 1.44 -0.07
N PHE A 49 -3.13 1.48 -0.74
CA PHE A 49 -3.95 0.32 -1.05
C PHE A 49 -3.94 0.11 -2.58
N PRO A 50 -3.04 -0.72 -3.13
CA PRO A 50 -2.97 -0.93 -4.57
C PRO A 50 -4.31 -1.42 -5.11
N SER A 51 -4.75 -0.85 -6.22
CA SER A 51 -6.06 -1.12 -6.82
C SER A 51 -5.92 -1.92 -8.12
N ASP A 52 -4.99 -1.51 -9.00
CA ASP A 52 -4.68 -2.15 -10.28
C ASP A 52 -3.16 -2.22 -10.55
N SER A 53 -2.36 -2.10 -9.50
CA SER A 53 -0.89 -2.14 -9.55
C SER A 53 -0.32 -3.17 -8.58
N ILE A 54 0.94 -3.54 -8.84
CA ILE A 54 1.81 -4.23 -7.90
C ILE A 54 2.92 -3.27 -7.48
N VAL A 55 3.29 -3.29 -6.21
CA VAL A 55 4.40 -2.50 -5.69
C VAL A 55 5.43 -3.43 -5.08
N SER A 56 6.66 -3.33 -5.58
CA SER A 56 7.80 -4.05 -5.05
C SER A 56 8.48 -3.21 -3.97
N LEU A 57 8.62 -3.77 -2.78
CA LEU A 57 9.39 -3.23 -1.68
C LEU A 57 10.81 -3.80 -1.78
N LEU A 58 11.80 -2.92 -1.84
CA LEU A 58 13.21 -3.27 -1.87
C LEU A 58 13.86 -2.79 -0.58
N TYR A 59 14.24 -3.72 0.30
CA TYR A 59 15.07 -3.41 1.45
C TYR A 59 16.52 -3.77 1.15
N VAL A 60 17.40 -2.79 1.13
CA VAL A 60 18.85 -3.01 1.05
C VAL A 60 19.42 -2.91 2.45
N THR A 61 19.96 -4.01 2.98
CA THR A 61 20.64 -4.01 4.28
C THR A 61 21.99 -3.28 4.21
N LEU A 62 22.48 -2.78 5.35
CA LEU A 62 23.71 -1.97 5.48
C LEU A 62 24.95 -2.60 4.83
N ASP A 63 25.01 -3.92 4.78
CA ASP A 63 26.13 -4.67 4.22
C ASP A 63 25.96 -5.01 2.73
N GLY A 64 24.88 -4.55 2.09
CA GLY A 64 24.54 -4.82 0.69
C GLY A 64 24.29 -6.30 0.37
N ALA A 65 24.31 -7.18 1.39
CA ALA A 65 24.35 -8.62 1.23
C ALA A 65 22.97 -9.29 1.20
N SER A 66 21.93 -8.63 1.72
CA SER A 66 20.56 -9.13 1.63
C SER A 66 19.62 -8.07 1.06
N THR A 67 18.96 -8.44 -0.03
CA THR A 67 17.81 -7.71 -0.57
C THR A 67 16.57 -8.55 -0.27
N GLU A 68 15.76 -8.11 0.68
CA GLU A 68 14.41 -8.65 0.83
C GLU A 68 13.50 -7.93 -0.15
N MET A 69 12.90 -8.71 -1.03
CA MET A 69 11.91 -8.25 -1.99
C MET A 69 10.55 -8.77 -1.56
N SER A 70 9.69 -7.88 -1.10
CA SER A 70 8.27 -8.17 -0.88
C SER A 70 7.45 -7.49 -1.97
N VAL A 71 6.36 -8.12 -2.39
CA VAL A 71 5.46 -7.57 -3.39
C VAL A 71 4.08 -7.47 -2.77
N VAL A 72 3.46 -6.30 -2.91
CA VAL A 72 2.09 -6.05 -2.45
C VAL A 72 1.24 -5.71 -3.66
N GLY A 73 0.21 -6.51 -3.91
CA GLY A 73 -0.81 -6.27 -4.92
C GLY A 73 -2.09 -5.71 -4.31
N ASN A 74 -3.21 -5.95 -4.99
CA ASN A 74 -4.51 -5.46 -4.56
C ASN A 74 -5.09 -6.19 -3.34
N GLU A 75 -4.40 -7.19 -2.82
CA GLU A 75 -4.75 -7.93 -1.62
C GLU A 75 -4.22 -7.32 -0.32
N GLY A 76 -3.30 -6.35 -0.40
CA GLY A 76 -2.59 -5.83 0.76
C GLY A 76 -2.59 -4.31 0.88
N VAL A 77 -1.72 -3.84 1.78
CA VAL A 77 -1.47 -2.43 2.09
C VAL A 77 0.01 -2.19 2.31
N LEU A 78 0.49 -1.01 1.92
CA LEU A 78 1.86 -0.55 2.10
C LEU A 78 1.88 0.62 3.08
N GLY A 79 3.07 0.98 3.57
CA GLY A 79 3.25 2.13 4.48
C GLY A 79 3.04 1.82 5.96
N TRP A 80 2.80 0.54 6.28
CA TRP A 80 2.91 0.03 7.63
C TRP A 80 4.34 -0.49 7.84
N HIS A 81 5.03 0.03 8.84
CA HIS A 81 6.37 -0.43 9.19
C HIS A 81 6.28 -1.81 9.85
N PHE A 82 6.75 -2.87 9.16
CA PHE A 82 7.09 -4.13 9.81
C PHE A 82 8.52 -3.97 10.36
N LEU A 83 8.64 -3.74 11.66
CA LEU A 83 9.86 -4.02 12.43
C LEU A 83 9.78 -5.42 13.00
#